data_AF-A0A7J8BLZ9-F1
#
_entry.id   AF-A0A7J8BLZ9-F1
#
_cell.length_a   1.000
_cell.length_b   1.000
_cell.length_c   1.000
_cell.angle_alpha   90.00
_cell.angle_beta   90.00
_cell.angle_gamma   90.00
#
_symmetry.space_group_name_H-M   'P 1'
#
loop_
_entity.id
_entity.type
_entity.pdbx_description
1 polymer ?
#
loop_
_entity_poly.entity_id
_entity_poly.type
_entity_poly.pdbx_seq_one_letter_code
_entity_poly.pdbx_strand_id
1 'polypeptide(L)'
;MDRHICNSIRSNFMQKSPKLETTQMSVNSSLGMTAIPCACLGIFLGGLLVKKLSLSALGAIRMAMLVNLVSTACYVSFLFLGCDTGPVAGVTVPYGNISAPGSALDPYSPCNKNCECQTDSFTPVCGADGITYLSACFAGCNSTNLTGCACLVTSPPENATVVPGKCPSPGCQEAFLTFLCVMCVCSMIGAMAQTPSVIILIRTVNPELKSYALGVLFLLLRLLGFIPPPLIFGAGIDSTCLFWSTFCGEQGACALYDNVVYRYLYVSIAIALKSFAFILYTTTWQCLRKNYKRYIKNHEGGLSTSTEYQDIETEKTCPESHSPSEDSFVRS
;
A
#
# COMPACT_ATOMS: atom_id res chain seq x y z
N MET A 1 14.30 -15.69 35.48
CA MET A 1 13.80 -14.30 35.33
C MET A 1 12.29 -14.37 35.27
N ASP A 2 11.58 -13.74 36.22
CA ASP A 2 10.12 -13.86 36.35
C ASP A 2 9.38 -13.36 35.11
N ARG A 3 8.35 -14.09 34.65
CA ARG A 3 7.48 -13.66 33.53
C ARG A 3 6.88 -12.27 33.75
N HIS A 4 6.63 -11.87 34.99
CA HIS A 4 6.15 -10.52 35.33
C HIS A 4 7.21 -9.43 35.12
N ILE A 5 8.48 -9.71 35.45
CA ILE A 5 9.60 -8.79 35.19
C ILE A 5 9.83 -8.70 33.69
N CYS A 6 9.79 -9.83 32.97
CA CYS A 6 9.89 -9.83 31.52
C CYS A 6 8.76 -9.04 30.85
N ASN A 7 7.50 -9.21 31.24
CA ASN A 7 6.38 -8.47 30.66
C ASN A 7 6.45 -6.97 30.96
N SER A 8 6.88 -6.59 32.17
CA SER A 8 7.11 -5.19 32.55
C SER A 8 8.31 -4.58 31.78
N ILE A 9 9.36 -5.35 31.53
CA ILE A 9 10.48 -4.93 30.67
C ILE A 9 10.05 -4.87 29.21
N ARG A 10 9.22 -5.79 28.70
CA ARG A 10 8.66 -5.76 27.34
C ARG A 10 7.82 -4.50 27.11
N SER A 11 6.97 -4.10 28.05
CA SER A 11 6.24 -2.84 27.95
C SER A 11 7.17 -1.64 27.98
N ASN A 12 8.19 -1.65 28.84
CA ASN A 12 9.20 -0.58 28.91
C ASN A 12 10.17 -0.55 27.71
N PHE A 13 10.46 -1.70 27.07
CA PHE A 13 11.34 -1.81 25.91
C PHE A 13 10.61 -1.46 24.62
N MET A 14 9.33 -1.81 24.47
CA MET A 14 8.48 -1.23 23.42
C MET A 14 8.46 0.30 23.55
N GLN A 15 8.35 0.84 24.77
CA GLN A 15 8.45 2.27 25.04
C GLN A 15 9.86 2.87 24.78
N LYS A 16 10.92 2.04 24.83
CA LYS A 16 12.35 2.42 24.69
C LYS A 16 12.98 1.97 23.37
N SER A 17 12.17 1.45 22.45
CA SER A 17 12.46 1.25 21.03
C SER A 17 12.06 2.45 20.14
N PRO A 18 11.91 3.72 20.63
CA PRO A 18 11.42 4.76 19.76
C PRO A 18 12.43 5.03 18.67
N LYS A 19 13.74 4.74 18.76
CA LYS A 19 14.66 5.02 17.64
C LYS A 19 14.37 4.19 16.38
N LEU A 20 14.06 2.89 16.52
CA LEU A 20 13.71 2.04 15.38
C LEU A 20 12.28 2.35 14.89
N GLU A 21 11.35 2.56 15.82
CA GLU A 21 10.00 3.03 15.50
C GLU A 21 10.00 4.44 14.89
N THR A 22 10.88 5.36 15.28
CA THR A 22 10.95 6.73 14.73
C THR A 22 11.47 6.69 13.30
N THR A 23 12.37 5.74 12.98
CA THR A 23 12.85 5.55 11.60
C THR A 23 11.77 4.88 10.74
N GLN A 24 11.06 3.87 11.25
CA GLN A 24 9.93 3.26 10.54
C GLN A 24 8.71 4.20 10.44
N MET A 25 8.43 4.99 11.47
CA MET A 25 7.32 5.95 11.55
C MET A 25 7.62 7.18 10.71
N SER A 26 8.86 7.64 10.59
CA SER A 26 9.25 8.70 9.64
C SER A 26 9.16 8.20 8.19
N VAL A 27 9.65 7.00 7.88
CA VAL A 27 9.51 6.39 6.55
C VAL A 27 8.05 6.12 6.20
N ASN A 28 7.26 5.51 7.10
CA ASN A 28 5.84 5.25 6.91
C ASN A 28 5.02 6.55 6.83
N SER A 29 5.37 7.58 7.60
CA SER A 29 4.76 8.92 7.49
C SER A 29 5.07 9.58 6.15
N SER A 30 6.30 9.45 5.65
CA SER A 30 6.67 9.95 4.32
C SER A 30 5.97 9.20 3.18
N LEU A 31 5.78 7.88 3.27
CA LEU A 31 4.99 7.13 2.29
C LEU A 31 3.49 7.49 2.33
N GLY A 32 2.90 7.58 3.53
CA GLY A 32 1.49 7.93 3.69
C GLY A 32 1.17 9.34 3.20
N MET A 33 2.05 10.30 3.48
CA MET A 33 1.88 11.71 3.09
C MET A 33 2.13 11.95 1.60
N THR A 34 2.86 11.09 0.91
CA THR A 34 3.08 11.19 -0.55
C THR A 34 2.05 10.42 -1.36
N ALA A 35 1.65 9.21 -0.94
CA ALA A 35 0.75 8.37 -1.73
C ALA A 35 -0.70 8.91 -1.81
N ILE A 36 -1.23 9.46 -0.71
CA ILE A 36 -2.60 10.00 -0.64
C ILE A 36 -2.81 11.15 -1.62
N PRO A 37 -2.00 12.23 -1.63
CA PRO A 37 -2.19 13.33 -2.58
C PRO A 37 -2.02 12.87 -4.04
N CYS A 38 -1.08 11.97 -4.33
CA CYS A 38 -0.94 11.41 -5.69
C CYS A 38 -2.20 10.67 -6.15
N ALA A 39 -2.81 9.87 -5.25
CA ALA A 39 -4.07 9.18 -5.55
C ALA A 39 -5.22 10.18 -5.79
N CYS A 40 -5.38 11.20 -4.94
CA CYS A 40 -6.39 12.25 -5.11
C CYS A 40 -6.24 12.99 -6.44
N LEU A 41 -5.01 13.34 -6.83
CA LEU A 41 -4.71 13.93 -8.13
C LEU A 41 -5.10 12.99 -9.27
N GLY A 42 -4.82 11.70 -9.15
CA GLY A 42 -5.23 10.68 -10.13
C GLY A 42 -6.75 10.59 -10.31
N ILE A 43 -7.51 10.58 -9.22
CA ILE A 43 -9.00 10.57 -9.26
C ILE A 43 -9.52 11.82 -9.97
N PHE A 44 -8.98 12.98 -9.61
CA PHE A 44 -9.34 14.27 -10.21
C PHE A 44 -9.03 14.30 -11.70
N LEU A 45 -7.82 13.91 -12.11
CA LEU A 45 -7.41 13.82 -13.51
C LEU A 45 -8.28 12.82 -14.28
N GLY A 46 -8.61 11.68 -13.68
CA GLY A 46 -9.53 10.70 -14.25
C GLY A 46 -10.92 11.29 -14.52
N GLY A 47 -11.45 12.07 -13.58
CA GLY A 47 -12.72 12.78 -13.75
C GLY A 47 -12.67 13.88 -14.80
N LEU A 48 -11.58 14.66 -14.82
CA LEU A 48 -11.35 15.69 -15.82
C LEU A 48 -11.29 15.09 -17.24
N LEU A 49 -10.62 13.95 -17.40
CA LEU A 49 -10.48 13.26 -18.68
C LEU A 49 -11.84 12.75 -19.19
N VAL A 50 -12.65 12.16 -18.31
CA VAL A 50 -14.02 11.71 -18.66
C VAL A 50 -14.89 12.90 -19.07
N LYS A 51 -14.80 14.03 -18.36
CA LYS A 51 -15.55 15.26 -18.68
C LYS A 51 -15.10 15.88 -20.00
N LYS A 52 -13.79 16.03 -20.22
CA LYS A 52 -13.22 16.67 -21.42
C LYS A 52 -13.48 15.86 -22.69
N LEU A 53 -13.42 14.53 -22.61
CA LEU A 53 -13.66 13.64 -23.74
C LEU A 53 -15.14 13.27 -23.91
N SER A 54 -16.04 13.85 -23.10
CA SER A 54 -17.49 13.58 -23.11
C SER A 54 -17.83 12.09 -23.23
N LEU A 55 -17.10 11.24 -22.50
CA LEU A 55 -17.16 9.80 -22.71
C LEU A 55 -18.54 9.24 -22.30
N SER A 56 -19.16 8.49 -23.22
CA SER A 56 -20.28 7.60 -22.91
C SER A 56 -19.83 6.51 -21.92
N ALA A 57 -20.77 5.76 -21.31
CA ALA A 57 -20.46 4.62 -20.44
C ALA A 57 -19.52 3.60 -21.13
N LEU A 58 -19.69 3.44 -22.44
CA LEU A 58 -18.84 2.62 -23.31
C LEU A 58 -17.41 3.24 -23.48
N GLY A 59 -17.29 4.56 -23.55
CA GLY A 59 -15.98 5.22 -23.54
C GLY A 59 -15.27 5.12 -22.19
N ALA A 60 -16.01 5.30 -21.09
CA ALA A 60 -15.49 5.26 -19.73
C ALA A 60 -14.87 3.90 -19.38
N ILE A 61 -15.49 2.80 -19.78
CA ILE A 61 -14.96 1.46 -19.51
C ILE A 61 -13.73 1.12 -20.36
N ARG A 62 -13.63 1.61 -21.61
CA ARG A 62 -12.40 1.50 -22.40
C ARG A 62 -11.25 2.24 -21.74
N MET A 63 -11.52 3.44 -21.22
CA MET A 63 -10.55 4.22 -20.45
C MET A 63 -10.12 3.45 -19.19
N ALA A 64 -11.05 2.88 -18.42
CA ALA A 64 -10.73 2.09 -17.23
C ALA A 64 -9.85 0.87 -17.56
N MET A 65 -10.14 0.16 -18.66
CA MET A 65 -9.33 -0.95 -19.15
C MET A 65 -7.91 -0.50 -19.52
N LEU A 66 -7.78 0.60 -20.27
CA LEU A 66 -6.48 1.14 -20.66
C LEU A 66 -5.65 1.55 -19.44
N VAL A 67 -6.26 2.27 -18.50
CA VAL A 67 -5.60 2.68 -17.25
C VAL A 67 -5.17 1.47 -16.44
N ASN A 68 -5.99 0.42 -16.34
CA ASN A 68 -5.63 -0.81 -15.65
C ASN A 68 -4.41 -1.50 -16.29
N LEU A 69 -4.37 -1.57 -17.63
CA LEU A 69 -3.24 -2.13 -18.38
C LEU A 69 -1.95 -1.33 -18.17
N VAL A 70 -2.01 0.00 -18.33
CA VAL A 70 -0.85 0.89 -18.12
C VAL A 70 -0.37 0.82 -16.67
N SER A 71 -1.29 0.81 -15.71
CA SER A 71 -0.95 0.64 -14.30
C SER A 71 -0.26 -0.70 -14.05
N THR A 72 -0.75 -1.79 -14.64
CA THR A 72 -0.13 -3.13 -14.50
C THR A 72 1.29 -3.14 -15.06
N ALA A 73 1.54 -2.53 -16.23
CA ALA A 73 2.88 -2.38 -16.78
C ALA A 73 3.81 -1.58 -15.85
N CYS A 74 3.29 -0.53 -15.22
CA CYS A 74 4.00 0.27 -14.23
C CYS A 74 4.43 -0.59 -13.01
N TYR A 75 3.57 -1.48 -12.53
CA TYR A 75 3.90 -2.40 -11.42
C TYR A 75 4.97 -3.42 -11.79
N VAL A 76 4.99 -3.91 -13.05
CA VAL A 76 6.04 -4.83 -13.52
C VAL A 76 7.41 -4.18 -13.47
N SER A 77 7.50 -2.87 -13.76
CA SER A 77 8.75 -2.11 -13.65
C SER A 77 9.36 -2.18 -12.24
N PHE A 78 8.55 -2.33 -11.18
CA PHE A 78 9.08 -2.47 -9.81
C PHE A 78 9.90 -3.72 -9.59
N LEU A 79 9.78 -4.77 -10.42
CA LEU A 79 10.68 -5.93 -10.33
C LEU A 79 12.14 -5.55 -10.61
N PHE A 80 12.36 -4.49 -11.39
CA PHE A 80 13.69 -4.02 -11.76
C PHE A 80 14.18 -2.87 -10.86
N LEU A 81 13.26 -2.09 -10.29
CA LEU A 81 13.57 -1.03 -9.34
C LEU A 81 13.51 -1.56 -7.89
N GLY A 82 14.63 -2.05 -7.37
CA GLY A 82 14.76 -2.40 -5.96
C GLY A 82 16.20 -2.63 -5.54
N CYS A 83 16.44 -2.64 -4.23
CA CYS A 83 17.72 -3.00 -3.65
C CYS A 83 17.63 -4.34 -2.93
N ASP A 84 18.69 -5.12 -3.02
CA ASP A 84 18.82 -6.34 -2.26
C ASP A 84 19.10 -6.01 -0.77
N THR A 85 18.83 -6.96 0.13
CA THR A 85 19.04 -6.78 1.57
C THR A 85 20.53 -6.56 1.93
N GLY A 86 21.45 -6.87 1.02
CA GLY A 86 22.89 -6.78 1.20
C GLY A 86 23.45 -7.91 2.07
N PRO A 87 24.78 -8.07 2.13
CA PRO A 87 25.41 -9.10 2.95
C PRO A 87 25.29 -8.76 4.44
N VAL A 88 24.68 -9.68 5.18
CA VAL A 88 24.51 -9.66 6.63
C VAL A 88 25.15 -10.91 7.24
N ALA A 89 26.15 -10.70 8.09
CA ALA A 89 26.91 -11.78 8.73
C ALA A 89 26.01 -12.68 9.59
N GLY A 90 26.16 -14.00 9.42
CA GLY A 90 25.42 -15.03 10.13
C GLY A 90 23.96 -15.22 9.71
N VAL A 91 23.46 -14.44 8.74
CA VAL A 91 22.06 -14.49 8.29
C VAL A 91 21.94 -14.69 6.79
N THR A 92 22.72 -13.96 6.00
CA THR A 92 22.76 -14.12 4.53
C THR A 92 24.13 -14.58 4.04
N VAL A 93 25.19 -14.27 4.78
CA VAL A 93 26.56 -14.73 4.52
C VAL A 93 27.17 -15.30 5.81
N PRO A 94 27.97 -16.38 5.76
CA PRO A 94 28.63 -16.95 6.94
C PRO A 94 29.72 -16.01 7.47
N TYR A 95 30.07 -16.17 8.75
CA TYR A 95 31.23 -15.49 9.34
C TYR A 95 32.55 -16.06 8.81
N GLY A 96 33.50 -15.18 8.45
CA GLY A 96 34.84 -15.55 8.00
C GLY A 96 34.93 -15.93 6.51
N ASN A 97 36.14 -16.29 6.07
CA ASN A 97 36.46 -16.53 4.65
C ASN A 97 36.08 -17.94 4.16
N ILE A 98 35.04 -18.54 4.74
CA ILE A 98 34.63 -19.92 4.45
C ILE A 98 33.37 -19.87 3.59
N SER A 99 33.55 -19.61 2.30
CA SER A 99 32.51 -19.79 1.28
C SER A 99 32.32 -21.27 0.93
N ALA A 100 32.21 -22.14 1.93
CA ALA A 100 31.90 -23.54 1.70
C ALA A 100 30.39 -23.68 1.46
N PRO A 101 29.93 -24.33 0.37
CA PRO A 101 28.52 -24.58 0.16
C PRO A 101 28.00 -25.45 1.30
N GLY A 102 27.09 -24.93 2.13
CA GLY A 102 26.48 -25.66 3.25
C GLY A 102 26.97 -25.29 4.65
N SER A 103 27.79 -24.25 4.84
CA SER A 103 28.05 -23.69 6.17
C SER A 103 26.75 -23.15 6.78
N ALA A 104 26.40 -23.62 7.98
CA ALA A 104 25.22 -23.15 8.70
C ALA A 104 25.31 -21.64 8.93
N LEU A 105 24.22 -20.94 8.58
CA LEU A 105 24.05 -19.52 8.87
C LEU A 105 23.70 -19.39 10.35
N ASP A 106 24.69 -18.99 11.15
CA ASP A 106 24.52 -18.74 12.57
C ASP A 106 25.03 -17.32 12.90
N PRO A 107 24.21 -16.47 13.56
CA PRO A 107 24.68 -15.18 14.09
C PRO A 107 25.79 -15.33 15.12
N TYR A 108 25.95 -16.50 15.75
CA TYR A 108 27.01 -16.78 16.71
C TYR A 108 28.24 -17.40 16.02
N SER A 109 29.40 -16.81 16.28
CA SER A 109 30.69 -17.19 15.71
C SER A 109 31.78 -17.16 16.79
N PRO A 110 32.89 -17.91 16.65
CA PRO A 110 33.98 -17.86 17.62
C PRO A 110 34.50 -16.45 17.92
N CYS A 111 34.43 -15.53 16.95
CA CYS A 111 34.89 -14.15 17.09
C CYS A 111 33.98 -13.25 17.96
N ASN A 112 32.68 -13.55 18.07
CA ASN A 112 31.73 -12.77 18.88
C ASN A 112 31.32 -13.47 20.18
N LYS A 113 31.83 -14.68 20.42
CA LYS A 113 31.53 -15.49 21.62
C LYS A 113 31.90 -14.79 22.93
N ASN A 114 32.98 -14.00 22.92
CA ASN A 114 33.48 -13.30 24.11
C ASN A 114 32.63 -12.10 24.53
N CYS A 115 31.65 -11.69 23.72
CA CYS A 115 30.86 -10.48 23.96
C CYS A 115 29.45 -10.78 24.53
N GLU A 116 29.07 -12.05 24.70
CA GLU A 116 27.75 -12.47 25.23
C GLU A 116 26.56 -11.78 24.52
N CYS A 117 26.57 -11.79 23.19
CA CYS A 117 25.60 -11.04 22.39
C CYS A 117 24.16 -11.52 22.56
N GLN A 118 23.26 -10.55 22.80
CA GLN A 118 21.82 -10.76 22.88
C GLN A 118 21.16 -10.40 21.53
N THR A 119 20.09 -11.13 21.20
CA THR A 119 19.29 -10.93 19.98
C THR A 119 18.02 -10.11 20.23
N ASP A 120 17.97 -9.42 21.38
CA ASP A 120 16.87 -8.57 21.82
C ASP A 120 16.90 -7.18 21.16
N SER A 121 18.07 -6.72 20.70
CA SER A 121 18.23 -5.41 20.10
C SER A 121 18.94 -5.49 18.75
N PHE A 122 18.25 -5.05 17.70
CA PHE A 122 18.81 -4.95 16.35
C PHE A 122 19.32 -3.52 16.13
N THR A 123 20.64 -3.35 16.25
CA THR A 123 21.33 -2.06 16.07
C THR A 123 22.42 -2.22 15.02
N PRO A 124 22.05 -2.34 13.73
CA PRO A 124 22.97 -2.77 12.69
C PRO A 124 24.17 -1.83 12.58
N VAL A 125 25.34 -2.42 12.31
CA VAL A 125 26.58 -1.69 12.05
C VAL A 125 27.20 -2.17 10.75
N CYS A 126 27.82 -1.27 10.01
CA CYS A 126 28.57 -1.58 8.81
C CYS A 126 30.05 -1.77 9.15
N GLY A 127 30.61 -2.93 8.83
CA GLY A 127 32.04 -3.19 8.91
C GLY A 127 32.81 -2.55 7.76
N ALA A 128 34.10 -2.27 8.00
CA ALA A 128 35.02 -1.81 6.96
C ALA A 128 35.22 -2.83 5.82
N ASP A 129 34.82 -4.09 6.01
CA ASP A 129 34.75 -5.15 4.99
C ASP A 129 33.48 -5.08 4.11
N GLY A 130 32.58 -4.13 4.36
CA GLY A 130 31.35 -3.95 3.60
C GLY A 130 30.23 -4.92 3.98
N ILE A 131 30.39 -5.66 5.08
CA ILE A 131 29.38 -6.58 5.62
C ILE A 131 28.61 -5.90 6.75
N THR A 132 27.29 -6.07 6.75
CA THR A 132 26.43 -5.58 7.84
C THR A 132 26.38 -6.61 8.97
N TYR A 133 26.55 -6.17 10.20
CA TYR A 133 26.42 -6.98 11.41
C TYR A 133 25.17 -6.58 12.19
N LEU A 134 24.54 -7.53 12.88
CA LEU A 134 23.30 -7.30 13.66
C LEU A 134 23.47 -6.22 14.74
N SER A 135 24.67 -6.16 15.34
CA SER A 135 25.10 -5.13 16.28
C SER A 135 26.63 -5.05 16.36
N ALA A 136 27.15 -4.04 17.06
CA ALA A 136 28.57 -3.95 17.37
C ALA A 136 29.11 -5.17 18.13
N CYS A 137 28.27 -5.82 18.95
CA CYS A 137 28.61 -7.07 19.63
C CYS A 137 28.80 -8.22 18.64
N PHE A 138 27.88 -8.37 17.68
CA PHE A 138 27.95 -9.40 16.66
C PHE A 138 29.13 -9.21 15.69
N ALA A 139 29.69 -8.00 15.62
CA ALA A 139 30.95 -7.70 14.95
C ALA A 139 32.22 -7.97 15.82
N GLY A 140 32.03 -8.36 17.09
CA GLY A 140 33.13 -8.62 18.03
C GLY A 140 33.86 -7.35 18.48
N CYS A 141 33.22 -6.19 18.43
CA CYS A 141 33.81 -4.91 18.84
C CYS A 141 33.77 -4.72 20.35
N ASN A 142 34.70 -3.91 20.88
CA ASN A 142 34.55 -3.35 22.21
C ASN A 142 33.45 -2.28 22.18
N SER A 143 32.32 -2.56 22.84
CA SER A 143 31.05 -1.81 22.71
C SER A 143 31.15 -0.31 23.06
N THR A 144 32.21 0.10 23.75
CA THR A 144 32.45 1.49 24.16
C THR A 144 33.05 2.38 23.07
N ASN A 145 33.84 1.83 22.13
CA ASN A 145 34.60 2.62 21.14
C ASN A 145 34.34 2.26 19.67
N LEU A 146 33.46 1.28 19.36
CA LEU A 146 33.20 0.81 17.99
C LEU A 146 34.49 0.43 17.20
N THR A 147 35.53 0.02 17.93
CA THR A 147 36.87 -0.30 17.44
C THR A 147 37.30 -1.69 17.92
N GLY A 148 38.31 -2.26 17.26
CA GLY A 148 38.90 -3.54 17.66
C GLY A 148 37.97 -4.72 17.43
N CYS A 149 37.26 -4.72 16.31
CA CYS A 149 36.22 -5.69 16.00
C CYS A 149 36.81 -7.01 15.47
N ALA A 150 36.72 -8.07 16.27
CA ALA A 150 37.36 -9.36 15.99
C ALA A 150 36.72 -10.15 14.82
N CYS A 151 35.48 -9.83 14.43
CA CYS A 151 34.77 -10.55 13.36
C CYS A 151 34.93 -9.93 11.96
N LEU A 152 35.63 -8.81 11.84
CA LEU A 152 35.83 -8.15 10.54
C LEU A 152 36.91 -8.88 9.75
N VAL A 153 36.66 -9.07 8.45
CA VAL A 153 37.63 -9.70 7.53
C VAL A 153 38.55 -8.61 6.93
N THR A 154 39.18 -7.80 7.79
CA THR A 154 40.08 -6.71 7.37
C THR A 154 41.48 -6.90 7.95
N SER A 155 42.51 -6.81 7.11
CA SER A 155 43.93 -6.82 7.52
C SER A 155 44.52 -5.41 7.35
N PRO A 156 45.04 -4.74 8.40
CA PRO A 156 45.26 -5.24 9.76
C PRO A 156 44.04 -5.06 10.71
N PRO A 157 43.85 -5.97 11.69
CA PRO A 157 42.69 -6.02 12.60
C PRO A 157 42.66 -4.88 13.64
N GLU A 158 43.76 -4.16 13.85
CA GLU A 158 43.89 -3.12 14.88
C GLU A 158 43.17 -1.80 14.53
N ASN A 159 42.81 -1.59 13.25
CA ASN A 159 42.06 -0.43 12.77
C ASN A 159 40.64 -0.78 12.29
N ALA A 160 40.13 -1.97 12.65
CA ALA A 160 38.81 -2.42 12.27
C ALA A 160 37.74 -1.59 13.01
N THR A 161 37.17 -0.61 12.32
CA THR A 161 36.08 0.24 12.79
C THR A 161 34.76 -0.17 12.15
N VAL A 162 33.68 0.06 12.90
CA VAL A 162 32.32 -0.11 12.38
C VAL A 162 31.58 1.22 12.43
N VAL A 163 30.67 1.43 11.48
CA VAL A 163 29.83 2.63 11.42
C VAL A 163 28.38 2.25 11.75
N PRO A 164 27.66 3.02 12.59
CA PRO A 164 26.25 2.75 12.85
C PRO A 164 25.41 2.80 11.56
N GLY A 165 24.53 1.81 11.38
CA GLY A 165 23.68 1.67 10.20
C GLY A 165 24.01 0.45 9.34
N LYS A 166 23.17 0.19 8.33
CA LYS A 166 23.44 -0.84 7.31
C LYS A 166 24.52 -0.36 6.36
N CYS A 167 25.29 -1.28 5.78
CA CYS A 167 26.29 -0.89 4.79
C CYS A 167 25.65 -0.23 3.56
N PRO A 168 26.23 0.86 3.04
CA PRO A 168 25.72 1.54 1.87
C PRO A 168 25.83 0.61 0.66
N SER A 169 24.69 0.29 0.07
CA SER A 169 24.66 -0.36 -1.23
C SER A 169 24.75 0.71 -2.32
N PRO A 170 25.74 0.64 -3.25
CA PRO A 170 25.94 1.67 -4.26
C PRO A 170 24.66 1.88 -5.08
N GLY A 171 24.20 3.13 -5.16
CA GLY A 171 22.98 3.50 -5.90
C GLY A 171 21.65 3.21 -5.19
N CYS A 172 21.65 2.59 -4.00
CA CYS A 172 20.39 2.22 -3.34
C CYS A 172 19.59 3.42 -2.79
N GLN A 173 20.26 4.44 -2.29
CA GLN A 173 19.59 5.65 -1.78
C GLN A 173 18.88 6.43 -2.91
N GLU A 174 19.51 6.52 -4.08
CA GLU A 174 18.92 7.09 -5.30
C GLU A 174 17.80 6.20 -5.85
N ALA A 175 18.00 4.87 -5.83
CA ALA A 175 16.97 3.91 -6.23
C ALA A 175 15.73 3.98 -5.34
N PHE A 176 15.89 4.24 -4.04
CA PHE A 176 14.78 4.43 -3.11
C PHE A 176 13.96 5.67 -3.43
N LEU A 177 14.62 6.82 -3.67
CA LEU A 177 13.91 8.04 -4.09
C LEU A 177 13.20 7.84 -5.44
N THR A 178 13.88 7.20 -6.39
CA THR A 178 13.31 6.86 -7.70
C THR A 178 12.09 5.95 -7.53
N PHE A 179 12.17 4.94 -6.66
CA PHE A 179 11.07 4.03 -6.34
C PHE A 179 9.86 4.80 -5.79
N LEU A 180 10.06 5.73 -4.85
CA LEU A 180 8.97 6.56 -4.31
C LEU A 180 8.28 7.40 -5.40
N CYS A 181 9.06 8.03 -6.29
CA CYS A 181 8.52 8.80 -7.41
C CYS A 181 7.71 7.91 -8.37
N VAL A 182 8.24 6.75 -8.76
CA VAL A 182 7.55 5.82 -9.66
C VAL A 182 6.29 5.26 -8.99
N MET A 183 6.33 4.93 -7.70
CA MET A 183 5.14 4.52 -6.92
C MET A 183 4.06 5.59 -6.91
N CYS A 184 4.40 6.88 -6.74
CA CYS A 184 3.44 7.97 -6.84
C CYS A 184 2.82 8.08 -8.25
N VAL A 185 3.62 7.94 -9.31
CA VAL A 185 3.11 7.95 -10.69
C VAL A 185 2.19 6.75 -10.94
N CYS A 186 2.60 5.54 -10.55
CA CYS A 186 1.77 4.34 -10.72
C CYS A 186 0.47 4.42 -9.92
N SER A 187 0.49 4.98 -8.70
CA SER A 187 -0.71 5.17 -7.87
C SER A 187 -1.66 6.20 -8.49
N MET A 188 -1.13 7.31 -9.00
CA MET A 188 -1.89 8.33 -9.73
C MET A 188 -2.57 7.71 -10.97
N ILE A 189 -1.82 6.99 -11.81
CA ILE A 189 -2.36 6.30 -12.99
C ILE A 189 -3.47 5.34 -12.54
N GLY A 190 -3.20 4.47 -11.57
CA GLY A 190 -4.19 3.50 -11.09
C GLY A 190 -5.47 4.16 -10.58
N ALA A 191 -5.36 5.28 -9.87
CA ALA A 191 -6.49 6.02 -9.32
C ALA A 191 -7.35 6.71 -10.40
N MET A 192 -6.82 6.97 -11.60
CA MET A 192 -7.61 7.52 -12.72
C MET A 192 -8.77 6.59 -13.13
N ALA A 193 -8.71 5.29 -12.82
CA ALA A 193 -9.78 4.34 -13.12
C ALA A 193 -10.98 4.43 -12.14
N GLN A 194 -10.83 5.10 -11.00
CA GLN A 194 -11.89 5.17 -9.98
C GLN A 194 -13.11 5.93 -10.50
N THR A 195 -12.92 7.14 -11.01
CA THR A 195 -14.00 7.98 -11.53
C THR A 195 -14.78 7.32 -12.69
N PRO A 196 -14.14 6.78 -13.75
CA PRO A 196 -14.89 6.09 -14.80
C PRO A 196 -15.62 4.85 -14.27
N SER A 197 -15.07 4.12 -13.30
CA SER A 197 -15.76 2.96 -12.68
C SER A 197 -17.07 3.35 -12.00
N VAL A 198 -17.06 4.45 -11.23
CA VAL A 198 -18.28 4.96 -10.57
C VAL A 198 -19.28 5.50 -11.61
N ILE A 199 -18.81 6.18 -12.66
CA ILE A 199 -19.68 6.69 -13.74
C ILE A 199 -20.38 5.54 -14.47
N ILE A 200 -19.68 4.44 -14.75
CA ILE A 200 -20.27 3.24 -15.37
C ILE A 200 -21.40 2.71 -14.47
N LEU A 201 -21.17 2.58 -13.16
CA LEU A 201 -22.19 2.11 -12.22
C LEU A 201 -23.44 3.01 -12.25
N ILE A 202 -23.26 4.33 -12.11
CA ILE A 202 -24.39 5.28 -12.07
C ILE A 202 -25.17 5.34 -13.39
N ARG A 203 -24.49 5.16 -14.53
CA ARG A 203 -25.12 5.16 -15.86
C ARG A 203 -25.78 3.83 -16.22
N THR A 204 -25.43 2.75 -15.54
CA THR A 204 -25.96 1.40 -15.83
C THR A 204 -27.09 0.96 -14.90
N VAL A 205 -27.33 1.71 -13.84
CA VAL A 205 -28.41 1.46 -12.88
C VAL A 205 -29.57 2.43 -13.05
N ASN A 206 -30.79 1.96 -12.78
CA ASN A 206 -31.99 2.80 -12.76
C ASN A 206 -31.85 3.96 -11.77
N PRO A 207 -32.45 5.13 -12.05
CA PRO A 207 -32.29 6.33 -11.22
C PRO A 207 -32.68 6.12 -9.75
N GLU A 208 -33.71 5.31 -9.48
CA GLU A 208 -34.22 5.00 -8.14
C GLU A 208 -33.23 4.16 -7.30
N LEU A 209 -32.34 3.39 -7.95
CA LEU A 209 -31.45 2.43 -7.28
C LEU A 209 -30.00 2.92 -7.21
N LYS A 210 -29.71 4.16 -7.65
CA LYS A 210 -28.33 4.71 -7.67
C LYS A 210 -27.69 4.74 -6.29
N SER A 211 -28.39 5.26 -5.29
CA SER A 211 -27.89 5.35 -3.91
C SER A 211 -27.66 3.97 -3.30
N TYR A 212 -28.54 3.01 -3.60
CA TYR A 212 -28.37 1.61 -3.18
C TYR A 212 -27.12 0.98 -3.80
N ALA A 213 -26.94 1.12 -5.12
CA ALA A 213 -25.78 0.58 -5.83
C ALA A 213 -24.45 1.17 -5.33
N LEU A 214 -24.41 2.49 -5.06
CA LEU A 214 -23.24 3.13 -4.46
C LEU A 214 -22.97 2.62 -3.04
N GLY A 215 -24.00 2.42 -2.23
CA GLY A 215 -23.88 1.82 -0.90
C GLY A 215 -23.25 0.42 -0.94
N VAL A 216 -23.72 -0.45 -1.85
CA VAL A 216 -23.16 -1.79 -2.06
C VAL A 216 -21.70 -1.72 -2.54
N LEU A 217 -21.38 -0.81 -3.46
CA LEU A 217 -19.99 -0.60 -3.93
C LEU A 217 -19.05 -0.26 -2.76
N PHE A 218 -19.42 0.71 -1.92
CA PHE A 218 -18.60 1.12 -0.78
C PHE A 218 -18.50 0.03 0.29
N LEU A 219 -19.58 -0.71 0.53
CA LEU A 219 -19.58 -1.86 1.45
C LEU A 219 -18.58 -2.92 0.97
N LEU A 220 -18.66 -3.33 -0.30
CA LEU A 220 -17.75 -4.30 -0.88
C LEU A 220 -16.30 -3.81 -0.91
N LEU A 221 -16.09 -2.53 -1.21
CA LEU A 221 -14.76 -1.92 -1.14
C LEU A 221 -14.20 -2.01 0.28
N ARG A 222 -15.01 -1.76 1.31
CA ARG A 222 -14.57 -1.82 2.71
C ARG A 222 -14.31 -3.26 3.17
N LEU A 223 -15.17 -4.19 2.80
CA LEU A 223 -15.03 -5.60 3.18
C LEU A 223 -13.86 -6.29 2.47
N LEU A 224 -13.69 -6.07 1.15
CA LEU A 224 -12.68 -6.77 0.34
C LEU A 224 -11.40 -5.96 0.13
N GLY A 225 -11.49 -4.63 0.13
CA GLY A 225 -10.37 -3.73 -0.15
C GLY A 225 -9.64 -3.20 1.09
N PHE A 226 -10.24 -3.26 2.29
CA PHE A 226 -9.58 -2.80 3.52
C PHE A 226 -9.24 -3.91 4.50
N ILE A 227 -10.00 -5.01 4.57
CA ILE A 227 -9.76 -6.06 5.57
C ILE A 227 -8.72 -7.09 5.09
N PRO A 228 -8.88 -7.75 3.91
CA PRO A 228 -7.89 -8.72 3.42
C PRO A 228 -6.51 -8.13 3.15
N PRO A 229 -6.34 -6.95 2.52
CA PRO A 229 -5.00 -6.52 2.10
C PRO A 229 -4.01 -6.33 3.25
N PRO A 230 -4.31 -5.63 4.35
CA PRO A 230 -3.37 -5.53 5.47
C PRO A 230 -3.01 -6.88 6.09
N LEU A 231 -3.95 -7.83 6.12
CA LEU A 231 -3.70 -9.18 6.63
C LEU A 231 -2.76 -9.97 5.70
N ILE A 232 -3.03 -9.95 4.39
CA ILE A 232 -2.21 -10.64 3.39
C ILE A 232 -0.81 -10.01 3.33
N PHE A 233 -0.72 -8.69 3.30
CA PHE A 233 0.58 -8.00 3.28
C PHE A 233 1.32 -8.17 4.61
N GLY A 234 0.64 -8.18 5.76
CA GLY A 234 1.26 -8.47 7.06
C GLY A 234 1.87 -9.88 7.10
N ALA A 235 1.07 -10.90 6.75
CA ALA A 235 1.55 -12.27 6.66
C ALA A 235 2.65 -12.44 5.59
N GLY A 236 2.55 -11.71 4.48
CA GLY A 236 3.56 -11.66 3.44
C GLY A 236 4.88 -11.11 3.93
N ILE A 237 4.87 -10.00 4.69
CA ILE A 237 6.08 -9.44 5.31
C ILE A 237 6.71 -10.47 6.25
N ASP A 238 5.93 -11.06 7.16
CA ASP A 238 6.43 -12.05 8.12
C ASP A 238 7.03 -13.29 7.43
N SER A 239 6.45 -13.71 6.29
CA SER A 239 6.98 -14.84 5.51
C SER A 239 8.37 -14.59 4.91
N THR A 240 8.77 -13.33 4.77
CA THR A 240 10.09 -12.93 4.27
C THR A 240 11.12 -12.69 5.37
N CYS A 241 10.79 -13.06 6.62
CA CYS A 241 11.70 -12.87 7.73
C CYS A 241 12.96 -13.74 7.61
N LEU A 242 14.12 -13.08 7.63
CA LEU A 242 15.43 -13.73 7.69
C LEU A 242 15.93 -13.90 9.12
N PHE A 243 15.57 -12.97 10.02
CA PHE A 243 16.02 -13.00 11.40
C PHE A 243 14.96 -12.50 12.39
N TRP A 244 14.59 -13.37 13.33
CA TRP A 244 13.67 -13.07 14.42
C TRP A 244 14.43 -12.56 15.64
N SER A 245 14.04 -11.41 16.19
CA SER A 245 14.57 -10.98 17.48
C SER A 245 14.03 -11.89 18.59
N THR A 246 14.78 -12.08 19.67
CA THR A 246 14.27 -12.79 20.85
C THR A 246 14.19 -11.86 22.02
N PHE A 247 13.05 -11.87 22.72
CA PHE A 247 12.87 -11.07 23.93
C PHE A 247 12.52 -12.01 25.07
N CYS A 248 13.36 -12.02 26.12
CA CYS A 248 13.25 -12.95 27.24
C CYS A 248 13.19 -14.45 26.85
N GLY A 249 13.85 -14.85 25.77
CA GLY A 249 13.83 -16.23 25.28
C GLY A 249 12.57 -16.62 24.49
N GLU A 250 11.63 -15.69 24.27
CA GLU A 250 10.47 -15.88 23.39
C GLU A 250 10.70 -15.17 22.06
N GLN A 251 10.09 -15.68 20.99
CA GLN A 251 10.17 -15.11 19.65
C GLN A 251 9.50 -13.73 19.61
N GLY A 252 10.26 -12.72 19.21
CA GLY A 252 9.87 -11.33 19.09
C GLY A 252 9.44 -10.94 17.67
N ALA A 253 9.60 -9.66 17.34
CA ALA A 253 9.34 -9.17 15.99
C ALA A 253 10.47 -9.57 15.04
N CYS A 254 10.17 -9.67 13.75
CA CYS A 254 11.21 -9.89 12.75
C CYS A 254 12.06 -8.61 12.58
N ALA A 255 13.38 -8.76 12.71
CA ALA A 255 14.32 -7.65 12.67
C ALA A 255 14.94 -7.44 11.29
N LEU A 256 15.04 -8.51 10.48
CA LEU A 256 15.59 -8.45 9.12
C LEU A 256 14.71 -9.22 8.15
N TYR A 257 14.36 -8.58 7.04
CA TYR A 257 13.53 -9.15 5.98
C TYR A 257 14.32 -9.30 4.67
N ASP A 258 13.93 -10.27 3.86
CA ASP A 258 14.40 -10.43 2.49
C ASP A 258 13.62 -9.50 1.55
N ASN A 259 14.29 -8.44 1.09
CA ASN A 259 13.70 -7.45 0.20
C ASN A 259 13.37 -8.03 -1.18
N VAL A 260 14.10 -9.04 -1.64
CA VAL A 260 13.94 -9.63 -2.97
C VAL A 260 12.67 -10.47 -3.00
N VAL A 261 12.54 -11.39 -2.05
CA VAL A 261 11.34 -12.22 -1.91
C VAL A 261 10.11 -11.34 -1.66
N TYR A 262 10.25 -10.32 -0.81
CA TYR A 262 9.16 -9.38 -0.51
C TYR A 262 8.70 -8.63 -1.76
N ARG A 263 9.63 -8.16 -2.59
CA ARG A 263 9.33 -7.48 -3.86
C ARG A 263 8.56 -8.39 -4.82
N TYR A 264 8.99 -9.64 -4.98
CA TYR A 264 8.28 -10.61 -5.84
C TYR A 264 6.88 -10.93 -5.31
N LEU A 265 6.74 -11.11 -4.00
CA LEU A 265 5.45 -11.33 -3.36
C LEU A 265 4.50 -10.14 -3.59
N TYR A 266 4.98 -8.91 -3.35
CA TYR A 266 4.20 -7.69 -3.55
C TYR A 266 3.73 -7.54 -5.00
N VAL A 267 4.64 -7.65 -5.97
CA VAL A 267 4.34 -7.44 -7.39
C VAL A 267 3.46 -8.57 -7.94
N SER A 268 3.69 -9.82 -7.56
CA SER A 268 2.88 -10.96 -8.02
C SER A 268 1.42 -10.85 -7.57
N ILE A 269 1.18 -10.50 -6.30
CA ILE A 269 -0.17 -10.26 -5.78
C ILE A 269 -0.84 -9.10 -6.51
N ALA A 270 -0.11 -7.99 -6.74
CA ALA A 270 -0.63 -6.84 -7.47
C ALA A 270 -1.03 -7.20 -8.91
N ILE A 271 -0.18 -7.94 -9.64
CA ILE A 271 -0.47 -8.41 -11.00
C ILE A 271 -1.68 -9.34 -11.01
N ALA A 272 -1.77 -10.29 -10.06
CA ALA A 272 -2.91 -11.20 -9.96
C ALA A 272 -4.24 -10.41 -9.78
N LEU A 273 -4.29 -9.48 -8.81
CA LEU A 273 -5.47 -8.65 -8.57
C LEU A 273 -5.83 -7.77 -9.76
N LYS A 274 -4.83 -7.17 -10.44
CA LYS A 274 -5.05 -6.34 -11.63
C LYS A 274 -5.55 -7.17 -12.81
N SER A 275 -5.00 -8.36 -13.03
CA SER A 275 -5.44 -9.27 -14.09
C SER A 275 -6.89 -9.70 -13.88
N PHE A 276 -7.27 -10.02 -12.63
CA PHE A 276 -8.66 -10.30 -12.28
C PHE A 276 -9.58 -9.10 -12.54
N ALA A 277 -9.17 -7.90 -12.14
CA ALA A 277 -9.91 -6.67 -12.43
C ALA A 277 -10.06 -6.42 -13.95
N PHE A 278 -9.02 -6.68 -14.74
CA PHE A 278 -9.08 -6.57 -16.19
C PHE A 278 -10.11 -7.53 -16.79
N ILE A 279 -10.19 -8.77 -16.31
CA ILE A 279 -11.22 -9.74 -16.73
C ILE A 279 -12.62 -9.22 -16.38
N LEU A 280 -12.82 -8.65 -15.20
CA LEU A 280 -14.12 -8.07 -14.82
C LEU A 280 -14.49 -6.85 -15.70
N TYR A 281 -13.52 -5.99 -16.01
CA TYR A 281 -13.75 -4.88 -16.93
C TYR A 281 -14.08 -5.37 -18.35
N THR A 282 -13.38 -6.37 -18.86
CA THR A 282 -13.68 -6.95 -20.19
C THR A 282 -15.07 -7.59 -20.23
N THR A 283 -15.47 -8.28 -19.16
CA THR A 283 -16.81 -8.89 -19.04
C THR A 283 -17.89 -7.82 -19.01
N THR A 284 -17.69 -6.77 -18.20
CA THR A 284 -18.60 -5.61 -18.13
C THR A 284 -18.69 -4.89 -19.47
N TRP A 285 -17.56 -4.76 -20.18
CA TRP A 285 -17.49 -4.19 -21.53
C TRP A 285 -18.33 -4.97 -22.52
N GLN A 286 -18.17 -6.30 -22.55
CA GLN A 286 -18.93 -7.17 -23.43
C GLN A 286 -20.43 -7.11 -23.13
N CYS A 287 -20.82 -7.15 -21.85
CA CYS A 287 -22.21 -7.05 -21.42
C CYS A 287 -22.84 -5.70 -21.82
N LEU A 288 -22.12 -4.61 -21.58
CA LEU A 288 -22.57 -3.25 -21.91
C LEU A 288 -22.68 -3.07 -23.43
N ARG A 289 -21.72 -3.59 -24.21
CA ARG A 289 -21.75 -3.53 -25.67
C ARG A 289 -22.93 -4.30 -26.25
N LYS A 290 -23.24 -5.50 -25.71
CA LYS A 290 -24.37 -6.32 -26.17
C LYS A 290 -25.72 -5.65 -25.86
N ASN A 291 -25.83 -4.99 -24.72
CA ASN A 291 -27.07 -4.34 -24.25
C ASN A 291 -27.14 -2.83 -24.55
N TYR A 292 -26.21 -2.29 -25.35
CA TYR A 292 -26.05 -0.85 -25.57
C TYR A 292 -27.34 -0.14 -26.03
N LYS A 293 -28.14 -0.80 -26.89
CA LYS A 293 -29.44 -0.30 -27.35
C LYS A 293 -30.47 -0.13 -26.23
N ARG A 294 -30.44 -0.98 -25.19
CA ARG A 294 -31.35 -0.91 -24.04
C ARG A 294 -30.99 0.25 -23.11
N TYR A 295 -29.70 0.59 -23.03
CA TYR A 295 -29.19 1.69 -22.22
C TYR A 295 -29.45 3.08 -22.82
N ILE A 296 -29.42 3.23 -24.15
CA ILE A 296 -29.80 4.49 -24.82
C ILE A 296 -31.28 4.83 -24.56
N LYS A 297 -32.18 3.84 -24.66
CA LYS A 297 -33.63 4.05 -24.47
C LYS A 297 -33.98 4.56 -23.07
N ASN A 298 -33.27 4.11 -22.04
CA ASN A 298 -33.44 4.61 -20.67
C ASN A 298 -32.91 6.04 -20.46
N HIS A 299 -31.97 6.50 -21.29
CA HIS A 299 -31.41 7.85 -21.18
C HIS A 299 -32.27 8.91 -21.90
N GLU A 300 -32.97 8.52 -22.97
CA GLU A 300 -34.03 9.34 -23.60
C GLU A 300 -35.31 9.36 -22.74
N GLY A 301 -35.72 8.22 -22.17
CA GLY A 301 -36.86 8.16 -21.25
C GLY A 301 -36.67 8.94 -19.94
N GLY A 302 -35.41 9.15 -19.52
CA GLY A 302 -35.07 9.98 -18.36
C GLY A 302 -34.98 11.47 -18.64
N LEU A 303 -34.91 11.90 -19.91
CA LEU A 303 -35.00 13.31 -20.28
C LEU A 303 -36.46 13.77 -20.44
N SER A 304 -37.39 12.83 -20.68
CA SER A 304 -38.84 13.10 -20.65
C SER A 304 -39.44 13.25 -19.24
N THR A 305 -38.73 12.86 -18.18
CA THR A 305 -39.15 13.07 -16.77
C THR A 305 -38.30 14.13 -16.06
N SER A 306 -37.96 15.20 -16.78
CA SER A 306 -37.40 16.43 -16.21
C SER A 306 -38.04 17.70 -16.79
N THR A 307 -39.10 17.57 -17.59
CA THR A 307 -39.90 18.70 -18.10
C THR A 307 -41.29 18.76 -17.46
N GLU A 308 -41.66 17.82 -16.59
CA GLU A 308 -42.96 17.81 -15.90
C GLU A 308 -42.90 18.40 -14.47
N TYR A 309 -42.00 19.35 -14.24
CA TYR A 309 -41.90 20.10 -12.98
C TYR A 309 -41.71 21.62 -13.17
N GLN A 310 -42.11 22.15 -14.33
CA GLN A 310 -42.02 23.60 -14.59
C GLN A 310 -43.25 24.26 -15.22
N ASP A 311 -44.42 23.60 -15.21
CA ASP A 311 -45.69 24.22 -15.65
C ASP A 311 -46.80 24.05 -14.58
N ILE A 312 -46.58 24.56 -13.37
CA ILE A 312 -47.69 24.89 -12.43
C ILE A 312 -47.40 26.23 -11.77
N GLU A 313 -47.10 27.27 -12.56
CA GLU A 313 -47.30 28.65 -12.12
C GLU A 313 -47.21 29.60 -13.32
N THR A 314 -48.31 29.77 -14.06
CA THR A 314 -48.87 31.07 -14.51
C THR A 314 -49.95 30.89 -15.58
N GLU A 315 -51.18 31.27 -15.18
CA GLU A 315 -52.17 31.99 -16.00
C GLU A 315 -52.94 31.24 -17.10
N LYS A 316 -54.24 30.98 -16.85
CA LYS A 316 -55.34 31.60 -17.62
C LYS A 316 -56.72 31.42 -16.96
N THR A 317 -57.41 32.55 -16.92
CA THR A 317 -58.66 32.89 -16.23
C THR A 317 -59.91 32.59 -17.08
N CYS A 318 -60.95 32.02 -16.44
CA CYS A 318 -62.43 32.08 -16.63
C CYS A 318 -63.11 31.80 -18.01
N PRO A 319 -64.37 31.31 -17.99
CA PRO A 319 -65.53 32.21 -17.89
C PRO A 319 -66.61 31.82 -16.85
N GLU A 320 -67.39 32.83 -16.46
CA GLU A 320 -68.57 32.85 -15.59
C GLU A 320 -69.72 31.91 -15.99
N SER A 321 -70.47 31.42 -15.00
CA SER A 321 -71.92 31.66 -14.91
C SER A 321 -72.52 31.23 -13.55
N HIS A 322 -73.28 32.15 -12.94
CA HIS A 322 -74.36 32.00 -11.94
C HIS A 322 -74.05 31.82 -10.44
N SER A 323 -74.33 32.90 -9.68
CA SER A 323 -74.83 32.92 -8.28
C SER A 323 -76.38 32.80 -8.30
N PRO A 324 -77.10 32.45 -7.19
CA PRO A 324 -77.13 33.09 -5.86
C PRO A 324 -76.96 32.06 -4.70
N SER A 325 -76.76 32.38 -3.42
CA SER A 325 -77.47 33.29 -2.52
C SER A 325 -76.72 33.44 -1.18
N GLU A 326 -76.93 34.59 -0.51
CA GLU A 326 -76.62 34.89 0.89
C GLU A 326 -77.23 33.86 1.87
N ASP A 327 -76.54 33.49 2.95
CA ASP A 327 -76.92 33.95 4.30
C ASP A 327 -76.03 33.42 5.45
N SER A 328 -75.81 34.34 6.39
CA SER A 328 -75.52 34.24 7.83
C SER A 328 -75.56 32.87 8.57
N PHE A 329 -74.67 32.68 9.56
CA PHE A 329 -75.00 32.58 11.02
C PHE A 329 -74.00 31.74 11.87
N VAL A 330 -73.32 32.45 12.76
CA VAL A 330 -72.95 32.14 14.16
C VAL A 330 -73.20 30.72 14.73
N ARG A 331 -72.09 30.10 15.18
CA ARG A 331 -71.85 29.37 16.45
C ARG A 331 -72.94 28.40 16.99
N SER A 332 -72.54 27.14 17.16
CA SER A 332 -72.75 26.35 18.38
C SER A 332 -71.51 25.49 18.62
#